data_AF-A0A928N382-F1
#
_entry.id   AF-A0A928N382-F1
#
_cell.length_a   1.000
_cell.length_b   1.000
_cell.length_c   1.000
_cell.angle_alpha   90.00
_cell.angle_beta   90.00
_cell.angle_gamma   90.00
#
_symmetry.space_group_name_H-M   'P 1'
#
loop_
_entity.id
_entity.type
_entity.pdbx_description
1 polymer ?
#
loop_
_entity_poly.entity_id
_entity_poly.type
_entity_poly.pdbx_seq_one_letter_code
_entity_poly.pdbx_strand_id
1 'polypeptide(L)' 'MKRFISLITVFSIVVTSMFSIVTAETNTYKTFYVSVDGNDANDGQSRAGAFKTLERAQEEVRKYNTQM' A
#
# COMPACT_ATOMS: atom_id res chain seq x y z
N MET A 1 32.62 38.46 -1.93
CA MET A 1 32.72 37.09 -2.49
C MET A 1 32.74 36.01 -1.41
N LYS A 2 33.61 36.06 -0.39
CA LYS A 2 33.69 35.05 0.69
C LYS A 2 32.37 34.80 1.45
N ARG A 3 31.58 35.86 1.72
CA ARG A 3 30.25 35.77 2.37
C ARG A 3 29.17 35.13 1.49
N PHE A 4 29.24 35.38 0.18
CA PHE A 4 28.32 34.77 -0.80
C PHE A 4 28.62 33.29 -1.01
N ILE A 5 29.91 32.92 -1.04
CA ILE A 5 30.34 31.51 -1.11
C ILE A 5 29.88 30.75 0.14
N SER A 6 30.03 31.35 1.32
CA SER A 6 29.58 30.75 2.59
C SER A 6 28.07 30.50 2.63
N LEU A 7 27.25 31.41 2.09
CA LEU A 7 25.80 31.24 2.02
C LEU A 7 25.39 30.11 1.09
N ILE A 8 26.07 29.96 -0.05
CA ILE A 8 25.84 28.88 -1.01
C ILE A 8 26.17 27.53 -0.37
N THR A 9 27.29 27.41 0.36
CA THR A 9 27.67 26.15 1.01
C THR A 9 26.67 25.72 2.08
N VAL A 10 26.18 26.65 2.91
CA VAL A 10 25.16 26.35 3.92
C VAL A 10 23.84 25.94 3.26
N PHE A 11 23.43 26.64 2.21
CA PHE A 11 22.22 26.30 1.46
C PHE A 11 22.31 24.91 0.81
N SER A 12 23.46 24.57 0.22
CA SER A 12 23.70 23.25 -0.35
C SER A 12 23.66 22.12 0.68
N ILE A 13 24.16 22.35 1.90
CA ILE A 13 24.10 21.35 3.00
C ILE A 13 22.65 21.15 3.47
N VAL A 14 21.86 22.23 3.58
CA VAL A 14 20.44 22.14 3.96
C VAL A 14 19.64 21.38 2.90
N VAL A 15 19.81 21.72 1.62
CA VAL A 15 19.08 21.08 0.51
C VAL A 15 19.40 19.59 0.38
N THR A 16 20.65 19.19 0.59
CA THR A 16 21.06 17.78 0.50
C THR A 16 20.53 16.93 1.66
N SER A 17 20.36 17.52 2.85
CA SER A 17 19.84 16.82 4.04
C SER A 17 18.36 16.41 3.95
N MET A 18 17.58 17.00 3.04
CA MET A 18 16.13 16.73 2.93
C MET A 18 15.78 15.53 2.04
N PHE A 19 16.76 14.90 1.38
CA PHE A 19 16.54 13.84 0.40
C PHE A 19 16.70 12.41 0.97
N SER A 20 16.21 12.17 2.20
CA SER A 20 16.05 10.80 2.72
C SER A 20 14.59 10.42 2.73
N ILE A 21 14.04 10.12 1.55
CA ILE A 21 12.76 9.40 1.47
C ILE A 21 13.08 7.94 1.74
N VAL A 22 12.90 7.51 2.98
CA VAL A 22 12.75 6.08 3.29
C VAL A 22 11.42 5.67 2.68
N THR A 23 11.46 5.11 1.48
CA THR A 23 10.35 4.31 0.96
C THR A 23 10.30 3.03 1.78
N ALA A 24 9.56 3.05 2.88
CA ALA A 24 9.14 1.82 3.53
C ALA A 24 8.23 1.10 2.53
N GLU A 25 8.64 -0.07 2.05
CA GLU A 25 7.75 -0.98 1.35
C GLU A 25 6.66 -1.41 2.33
N THR A 26 5.52 -0.72 2.31
CA THR A 26 4.31 -1.18 2.97
C THR A 26 3.82 -2.38 2.18
N ASN A 27 4.24 -3.57 2.61
CA ASN A 27 3.69 -4.82 2.10
C ASN A 27 2.22 -4.90 2.57
N THR A 28 1.33 -4.34 1.75
CA THR A 28 -0.09 -4.22 2.06
C THR A 28 -0.77 -5.54 1.69
N TYR A 29 -1.18 -6.28 2.70
CA TYR A 29 -1.95 -7.51 2.49
C TYR A 29 -3.44 -7.21 2.65
N LYS A 30 -4.27 -7.81 1.79
CA LYS A 30 -5.73 -7.76 1.90
C LYS A 30 -6.28 -9.14 2.23
N THR A 31 -7.16 -9.21 3.23
CA THR A 31 -7.82 -10.45 3.65
C THR A 31 -9.21 -10.55 3.03
N PHE A 32 -9.55 -11.74 2.52
CA PHE A 32 -10.88 -12.09 2.04
C PHE A 32 -11.43 -13.28 2.84
N TYR A 33 -12.69 -13.18 3.30
CA TYR A 33 -13.34 -14.17 4.13
C TYR A 33 -14.24 -15.10 3.31
N VAL A 34 -14.21 -16.39 3.64
CA VAL A 34 -15.03 -17.44 3.00
C VAL A 34 -15.69 -18.30 4.09
N SER A 35 -16.97 -18.63 3.90
CA SER A 35 -17.74 -19.48 4.81
C SER A 35 -18.74 -20.33 4.03
N VAL A 36 -19.00 -21.56 4.47
CA VAL A 36 -20.02 -22.44 3.86
C VAL A 36 -21.44 -21.85 3.92
N ASP A 37 -21.70 -21.01 4.93
CA ASP A 37 -22.96 -20.28 5.11
C ASP A 37 -22.94 -18.88 4.44
N GLY A 38 -21.85 -18.56 3.74
CA GLY A 38 -21.67 -17.28 3.06
C GLY A 38 -22.52 -17.13 1.79
N ASN A 39 -22.29 -16.03 1.09
CA ASN A 39 -22.96 -15.71 -0.17
C ASN A 39 -21.96 -15.07 -1.14
N ASP A 40 -21.89 -15.55 -2.39
CA ASP A 40 -20.97 -15.02 -3.40
C ASP A 40 -21.37 -13.63 -3.93
N ALA A 41 -22.55 -13.14 -3.55
CA ALA A 41 -22.97 -11.76 -3.73
C ALA A 41 -22.39 -10.79 -2.67
N ASN A 42 -21.80 -11.29 -1.58
CA ASN A 42 -21.14 -10.46 -0.59
C ASN A 42 -19.79 -9.91 -1.12
N ASP A 43 -19.12 -9.06 -0.35
CA ASP A 43 -17.83 -8.45 -0.72
C ASP A 43 -16.60 -9.16 -0.15
N GLY A 44 -16.79 -10.14 0.74
CA GLY A 44 -15.73 -10.92 1.37
C GLY A 44 -14.88 -10.12 2.37
N GLN A 45 -15.27 -8.91 2.77
CA GLN A 45 -14.43 -8.03 3.61
C GLN A 45 -14.59 -8.27 5.11
N SER A 46 -15.56 -9.09 5.50
CA SER A 46 -15.79 -9.47 6.90
C SER A 46 -16.30 -10.89 7.03
N ARG A 47 -16.27 -11.44 8.24
CA ARG A 47 -16.86 -12.76 8.52
C ARG A 47 -18.36 -12.82 8.23
N ALA A 48 -19.09 -11.74 8.47
CA ALA A 48 -20.53 -11.66 8.20
C ALA A 48 -20.83 -11.49 6.70
N GLY A 49 -19.96 -10.78 5.98
CA GLY A 49 -20.00 -10.60 4.53
C GLY A 49 -19.11 -11.59 3.77
N ALA A 50 -18.93 -12.81 4.27
CA ALA A 50 -18.05 -13.78 3.64
C ALA A 50 -18.60 -14.28 2.29
N PHE A 51 -17.70 -14.61 1.35
CA PHE A 51 -18.06 -15.37 0.16
C PHE A 51 -18.49 -16.79 0.54
N LYS A 52 -19.26 -17.43 -0.34
CA LYS A 52 -19.65 -18.83 -0.16
C LYS A 52 -18.59 -19.79 -0.68
N THR A 53 -17.95 -19.45 -1.79
CA THR A 53 -17.04 -20.34 -2.50
C THR A 53 -15.60 -19.84 -2.51
N LEU A 54 -14.65 -20.79 -2.61
CA LEU A 54 -13.24 -20.46 -2.83
C LEU A 54 -13.00 -19.88 -4.23
N GLU A 55 -13.78 -20.29 -5.23
CA GLU A 55 -13.70 -19.78 -6.60
C GLU A 55 -13.95 -18.27 -6.65
N ARG A 56 -15.04 -17.80 -6.04
CA ARG A 56 -15.35 -16.37 -5.96
C ARG A 56 -14.25 -15.58 -5.24
N ALA A 57 -13.71 -16.12 -4.16
CA ALA A 57 -12.61 -15.49 -3.42
C ALA A 57 -11.32 -15.40 -4.27
N GLN A 58 -11.00 -16.45 -5.03
CA GLN A 58 -9.84 -16.46 -5.93
C GLN A 58 -9.97 -15.39 -7.03
N GLU A 59 -11.16 -15.16 -7.57
CA GLU A 59 -11.40 -14.09 -8.54
C GLU A 59 -11.12 -12.71 -7.96
N GLU A 60 -11.60 -12.41 -6.75
CA GLU A 60 -11.30 -11.12 -6.09
C GLU A 60 -9.82 -10.97 -5.75
N VAL A 61 -9.16 -12.03 -5.28
CA VAL A 61 -7.72 -12.01 -5.03
C VAL A 61 -6.97 -11.69 -6.31
N ARG A 62 -7.32 -12.33 -7.43
CA ARG A 62 -6.71 -12.07 -8.74
C ARG A 62 -6.93 -10.62 -9.16
N LYS A 63 -8.15 -10.10 -9.02
CA LYS A 63 -8.49 -8.72 -9.35
C LYS A 63 -7.70 -7.72 -8.52
N TYR A 64 -7.61 -7.93 -7.20
CA TYR A 64 -6.83 -7.08 -6.30
C TYR A 64 -5.35 -7.08 -6.70
N ASN A 65 -4.76 -8.25 -6.94
CA ASN A 65 -3.35 -8.37 -7.31
C ASN A 65 -3.03 -7.73 -8.66
N THR A 66 -3.96 -7.72 -9.62
CA THR A 66 -3.77 -7.02 -10.92
C THR A 66 -3.82 -5.49 -10.79
N GLN A 67 -4.36 -4.97 -9.69
CA GLN A 67 -4.48 -3.52 -9.45
C GLN A 67 -3.34 -2.94 -8.59
N MET A 68 -2.51 -3.81 -8.01
CA MET A 68 -1.27 -3.42 -7.32
C MET A 68 -0.13 -3.27 -8.32
#